data_AF-A0A953C217-F1
#
_entry.id   AF-A0A953C217-F1
#
_cell.length_a   1.000
_cell.length_b   1.000
_cell.length_c   1.000
_cell.angle_alpha   90.00
_cell.angle_beta   90.00
_cell.angle_gamma   90.00
#
_symmetry.space_group_name_H-M   'P 1'
#
loop_
_entity.id
_entity.type
_entity.pdbx_description
1 polymer ?
#
loop_
_entity_poly.entity_id
_entity_poly.type
_entity_poly.pdbx_seq_one_letter_code
_entity_poly.pdbx_strand_id
1 'polypeptide(L)'
;MTAPSTVTVRFAPSPTGRLHVGNARAALFNWLFAKKSGGKFMLRMDDTDDERSTAEFAAGIEADMAWLGLSHDIFARQSERLATYEAAAAKLKAEGRLYPAYESAMELDRKRKRQMARGLPPVYDRAALNLTPEDRAKLEAGGRKPHWRFKLEQVHTAFDDLIQGHVEVDGASLSDPVLIREDGRFLYTLPSVVDDIDFAITHVIRGSDHITNTGVQIQLIRALGAEPPAYAHYSLLNGPEGKPLSKREDAARFSLAALREAGYEPMALNSLLARLGTPDPVEACLSLATLAETFDIARLGRADIRFDPADLARVNAAILHLMPYADAKPRLAALGCDLGPDFWNAVRPNLALFAEAADWARIVEGPLAPVIEDADFAAAAAAALPPEPWDEATWALWTDAVKAATGAKGKALFMPLRLALTGRPHGPELKNLLPLIGRKRADARLRGLTD
;
A
#
# COMPACT_ATOMS: atom_id res chain seq x y z
N MET A 1 22.15 -26.21 19.43
CA MET A 1 21.38 -25.77 18.27
C MET A 1 19.94 -25.62 18.71
N THR A 2 19.54 -24.41 19.11
CA THR A 2 18.13 -24.08 19.32
C THR A 2 17.39 -24.29 18.00
N ALA A 3 16.20 -24.89 18.04
CA ALA A 3 15.37 -25.03 16.85
C ALA A 3 15.25 -23.66 16.15
N PRO A 4 15.29 -23.60 14.80
CA PRO A 4 15.15 -22.32 14.11
C PRO A 4 13.82 -21.69 14.55
N SER A 5 13.89 -20.52 15.20
CA SER A 5 12.69 -19.82 15.65
C SER A 5 11.84 -19.50 14.42
N THR A 6 10.57 -19.88 14.45
CA THR A 6 9.63 -19.55 13.38
C THR A 6 9.60 -18.04 13.21
N VAL A 7 9.79 -17.56 11.97
CA VAL A 7 9.74 -16.13 11.65
C VAL A 7 8.40 -15.56 12.08
N THR A 8 8.42 -14.47 12.85
CA THR A 8 7.22 -13.72 13.24
C THR A 8 7.47 -12.25 13.01
N VAL A 9 6.58 -11.61 12.24
CA VAL A 9 6.67 -10.21 11.86
C VAL A 9 5.33 -9.53 12.07
N ARG A 10 5.31 -8.19 12.12
CA ARG A 10 4.08 -7.43 12.38
C ARG A 10 3.95 -6.17 11.55
N PHE A 11 2.73 -5.93 11.10
CA PHE A 11 2.24 -4.62 10.71
C PHE A 11 1.46 -4.02 11.87
N ALA A 12 1.94 -2.88 12.38
CA ALA A 12 1.41 -2.23 13.58
C ALA A 12 0.89 -0.81 13.29
N PRO A 13 -0.24 -0.65 12.58
CA PRO A 13 -0.81 0.66 12.30
C PRO A 13 -1.53 1.25 13.52
N SER A 14 -1.47 2.58 13.67
CA SER A 14 -2.38 3.30 14.56
C SER A 14 -3.67 3.66 13.81
N PRO A 15 -4.86 3.38 14.38
CA PRO A 15 -6.15 3.66 13.75
C PRO A 15 -6.54 5.15 13.86
N THR A 16 -5.67 6.05 13.40
CA THR A 16 -5.84 7.52 13.49
C THR A 16 -6.14 8.18 12.15
N GLY A 17 -6.36 7.38 11.12
CA GLY A 17 -6.59 7.83 9.74
C GLY A 17 -6.67 6.65 8.78
N ARG A 18 -6.95 6.95 7.51
CA ARG A 18 -6.98 5.94 6.44
C ARG A 18 -5.58 5.49 6.07
N LEU A 19 -5.42 4.21 5.75
CA LEU A 19 -4.16 3.71 5.21
C LEU A 19 -3.90 4.29 3.83
N HIS A 20 -2.63 4.60 3.55
CA HIS A 20 -2.17 4.99 2.23
C HIS A 20 -1.14 3.99 1.68
N VAL A 21 -0.68 4.20 0.44
CA VAL A 21 0.28 3.29 -0.24
C VAL A 21 1.56 3.00 0.54
N GLY A 22 1.99 3.91 1.42
CA GLY A 22 3.14 3.68 2.31
C GLY A 22 2.84 2.65 3.40
N ASN A 23 1.64 2.68 3.97
CA ASN A 23 1.18 1.65 4.90
C ASN A 23 0.97 0.31 4.20
N ALA A 24 0.39 0.31 2.99
CA ALA A 24 0.25 -0.91 2.20
C ALA A 24 1.59 -1.59 1.97
N ARG A 25 2.64 -0.80 1.67
CA ARG A 25 4.00 -1.31 1.48
C ARG A 25 4.55 -1.95 2.74
N ALA A 26 4.34 -1.32 3.90
CA ALA A 26 4.71 -1.88 5.21
C ALA A 26 4.04 -3.25 5.44
N ALA A 27 2.72 -3.30 5.25
CA ALA A 27 1.92 -4.52 5.43
C ALA A 27 2.36 -5.62 4.46
N LEU A 28 2.51 -5.28 3.18
CA LEU A 28 2.91 -6.20 2.12
C LEU A 28 4.29 -6.80 2.36
N PHE A 29 5.30 -6.00 2.70
CA PHE A 29 6.65 -6.51 2.95
C PHE A 29 6.69 -7.49 4.12
N ASN A 30 6.00 -7.17 5.21
CA ASN A 30 5.88 -8.09 6.34
C ASN A 30 5.16 -9.38 5.92
N TRP A 31 4.04 -9.29 5.19
CA TRP A 31 3.29 -10.46 4.74
C TRP A 31 4.10 -11.34 3.79
N LEU A 32 4.75 -10.77 2.76
CA LEU A 32 5.57 -11.51 1.79
C LEU A 32 6.76 -12.19 2.48
N PHE A 33 7.44 -11.49 3.39
CA PHE A 33 8.55 -12.04 4.16
C PHE A 33 8.12 -13.22 5.05
N ALA A 34 6.99 -13.08 5.75
CA ALA A 34 6.41 -14.16 6.54
C ALA A 34 6.06 -15.36 5.67
N LYS A 35 5.31 -15.16 4.57
CA LYS A 35 4.88 -16.25 3.70
C LYS A 35 6.04 -16.98 3.04
N LYS A 36 7.05 -16.26 2.52
CA LYS A 36 8.26 -16.87 1.95
C LYS A 36 9.01 -17.72 2.97
N SER A 37 9.02 -17.30 4.23
CA SER A 37 9.75 -17.97 5.31
C SER A 37 8.95 -19.06 6.02
N GLY A 38 7.70 -19.31 5.63
CA GLY A 38 6.79 -20.18 6.40
C GLY A 38 6.50 -19.66 7.82
N GLY A 39 6.60 -18.35 8.02
CA GLY A 39 6.41 -17.65 9.29
C GLY A 39 4.99 -17.16 9.53
N LYS A 40 4.83 -16.37 10.60
CA LYS A 40 3.57 -15.76 11.02
C LYS A 40 3.58 -14.25 10.76
N PHE A 41 2.45 -13.74 10.28
CA PHE A 41 2.19 -12.33 10.08
C PHE A 41 1.17 -11.83 11.10
N MET A 42 1.55 -10.80 11.87
CA MET A 42 0.69 -10.18 12.87
C MET A 42 0.14 -8.84 12.38
N LEU A 43 -1.14 -8.59 12.66
CA LEU A 43 -1.75 -7.27 12.65
C LEU A 43 -1.93 -6.79 14.09
N ARG A 44 -1.25 -5.70 14.48
CA ARG A 44 -1.39 -5.08 15.80
C ARG A 44 -1.99 -3.69 15.69
N MET A 45 -3.10 -3.44 16.34
CA MET A 45 -3.66 -2.08 16.40
C MET A 45 -2.95 -1.30 17.51
N ASP A 46 -2.17 -0.29 17.13
CA ASP A 46 -1.49 0.61 18.07
C ASP A 46 -2.45 1.74 18.47
N ASP A 47 -3.46 1.38 19.27
CA ASP A 47 -4.68 2.16 19.58
C ASP A 47 -4.69 2.76 21.00
N THR A 48 -3.53 3.05 21.59
CA THR A 48 -3.43 3.62 22.95
C THR A 48 -3.77 5.11 23.05
N ASP A 49 -4.03 5.78 21.93
CA ASP A 49 -4.42 7.19 21.87
C ASP A 49 -5.92 7.30 21.61
N ASP A 50 -6.72 7.26 22.68
CA ASP A 50 -8.20 7.26 22.61
C ASP A 50 -8.79 8.51 21.91
N GLU A 51 -8.05 9.62 21.86
CA GLU A 51 -8.52 10.85 21.21
C GLU A 51 -8.48 10.76 19.69
N ARG A 52 -7.50 10.03 19.15
CA ARG A 52 -7.29 9.92 17.70
C ARG A 52 -7.69 8.56 17.15
N SER A 53 -7.68 7.53 17.98
CA SER A 53 -7.98 6.15 17.61
C SER A 53 -9.48 5.93 17.59
N THR A 54 -10.05 5.58 16.43
CA THR A 54 -11.50 5.35 16.30
C THR A 54 -11.80 3.95 15.81
N ALA A 55 -12.96 3.42 16.22
CA ALA A 55 -13.46 2.14 15.71
C ALA A 55 -13.66 2.15 14.19
N GLU A 56 -14.03 3.30 13.62
CA GLU A 56 -14.15 3.50 12.17
C GLU A 56 -12.81 3.28 11.45
N PHE A 57 -11.73 3.90 11.94
CA PHE A 57 -10.40 3.74 11.35
C PHE A 57 -9.85 2.33 11.55
N ALA A 58 -10.12 1.68 12.70
CA ALA A 58 -9.75 0.29 12.91
C ALA A 58 -10.45 -0.66 11.91
N ALA A 59 -11.76 -0.49 11.71
CA ALA A 59 -12.52 -1.25 10.71
C ALA A 59 -12.02 -0.95 9.28
N GLY A 60 -11.67 0.30 8.98
CA GLY A 60 -11.08 0.70 7.70
C GLY A 60 -9.75 -0.01 7.42
N ILE A 61 -8.87 -0.13 8.42
CA ILE A 61 -7.61 -0.89 8.33
C ILE A 61 -7.90 -2.35 7.99
N GLU A 62 -8.83 -3.01 8.69
CA GLU A 62 -9.17 -4.40 8.42
C GLU A 62 -9.75 -4.60 7.02
N ALA A 63 -10.63 -3.70 6.56
CA ALA A 63 -11.18 -3.72 5.21
C ALA A 63 -10.10 -3.53 4.13
N ASP A 64 -9.13 -2.64 4.38
CA ASP A 64 -8.02 -2.41 3.46
C ASP A 64 -7.06 -3.61 3.42
N MET A 65 -6.76 -4.25 4.56
CA MET A 65 -5.98 -5.48 4.61
C MET A 65 -6.66 -6.64 3.88
N ALA A 66 -7.98 -6.78 4.05
CA ALA A 66 -8.78 -7.77 3.34
C ALA A 66 -8.79 -7.51 1.82
N TRP A 67 -8.94 -6.24 1.40
CA TRP A 67 -8.89 -5.86 -0.02
C TRP A 67 -7.53 -6.20 -0.65
N LEU A 68 -6.43 -5.94 0.04
CA LEU A 68 -5.09 -6.31 -0.43
C LEU A 68 -4.83 -7.82 -0.43
N GLY A 69 -5.69 -8.63 0.20
CA GLY A 69 -5.52 -10.07 0.36
C GLY A 69 -4.53 -10.49 1.46
N LEU A 70 -4.18 -9.57 2.36
CA LEU A 70 -3.13 -9.77 3.37
C LEU A 70 -3.73 -10.29 4.69
N SER A 71 -4.05 -11.59 4.72
CA SER A 71 -4.53 -12.24 5.96
C SER A 71 -3.43 -12.33 7.03
N HIS A 72 -3.81 -12.08 8.28
CA HIS A 72 -2.93 -12.18 9.45
C HIS A 72 -3.19 -13.49 10.23
N ASP A 73 -2.13 -14.01 10.84
CA ASP A 73 -2.15 -15.20 11.70
C ASP A 73 -2.35 -14.83 13.18
N ILE A 74 -1.98 -13.60 13.54
CA ILE A 74 -2.06 -13.06 14.91
C ILE A 74 -2.71 -11.68 14.88
N PHE A 75 -3.62 -11.41 15.81
CA PHE A 75 -4.25 -10.12 16.02
C PHE A 75 -4.11 -9.67 17.47
N ALA A 76 -3.83 -8.39 17.70
CA ALA A 76 -3.86 -7.80 19.05
C ALA A 76 -4.16 -6.30 19.00
N ARG A 77 -4.64 -5.77 20.13
CA ARG A 77 -4.82 -4.33 20.37
C ARG A 77 -3.98 -3.90 21.56
N GLN A 78 -3.37 -2.72 21.48
CA GLN A 78 -2.57 -2.20 22.59
C GLN A 78 -3.45 -1.70 23.74
N SER A 79 -4.64 -1.18 23.44
CA SER A 79 -5.66 -0.79 24.42
C SER A 79 -6.05 -1.93 25.38
N GLU A 80 -5.92 -3.18 24.96
CA GLU A 80 -6.23 -4.39 25.76
C GLU A 80 -5.04 -4.86 26.61
N ARG A 81 -3.89 -4.18 26.54
CA ARG A 81 -2.60 -4.66 27.09
C ARG A 81 -1.96 -3.72 28.11
N LEU A 82 -2.73 -2.75 28.63
CA LEU A 82 -2.24 -1.75 29.57
C LEU A 82 -1.56 -2.34 30.81
N ALA A 83 -2.10 -3.42 31.38
CA ALA A 83 -1.52 -4.09 32.55
C ALA A 83 -0.09 -4.62 32.28
N THR A 84 0.19 -5.10 31.07
CA THR A 84 1.53 -5.54 30.66
C THR A 84 2.49 -4.36 30.61
N TYR A 85 2.05 -3.22 30.09
CA TYR A 85 2.86 -2.00 30.02
C TYR A 85 3.14 -1.42 31.40
N GLU A 86 2.16 -1.48 32.31
CA GLU A 86 2.33 -1.10 33.72
C GLU A 86 3.38 -1.96 34.42
N ALA A 87 3.34 -3.28 34.22
CA ALA A 87 4.33 -4.20 34.79
C ALA A 87 5.75 -3.92 34.25
N ALA A 88 5.89 -3.71 32.95
CA ALA A 88 7.16 -3.33 32.33
C ALA A 88 7.68 -1.99 32.85
N ALA A 89 6.80 -0.99 32.98
CA ALA A 89 7.15 0.30 33.56
C ALA A 89 7.58 0.18 35.03
N ALA A 90 6.90 -0.64 35.83
CA ALA A 90 7.27 -0.89 37.22
C ALA A 90 8.67 -1.52 37.33
N LYS A 91 8.99 -2.51 36.48
CA LYS A 91 10.32 -3.11 36.38
C LYS A 91 11.38 -2.05 36.06
N LEU A 92 11.18 -1.25 35.01
CA LEU A 92 12.14 -0.21 34.61
C LEU A 92 12.33 0.86 35.69
N LYS A 93 11.27 1.20 36.45
CA LYS A 93 11.37 2.12 37.59
C LYS A 93 12.22 1.53 38.71
N ALA A 94 12.00 0.27 39.06
CA ALA A 94 12.77 -0.43 40.08
C ALA A 94 14.27 -0.53 39.72
N GLU A 95 14.57 -0.71 38.44
CA GLU A 95 15.94 -0.77 37.91
C GLU A 95 16.58 0.62 37.68
N GLY A 96 15.85 1.72 37.95
CA GLY A 96 16.33 3.08 37.73
C GLY A 96 16.51 3.44 36.24
N ARG A 97 15.93 2.66 35.33
CA ARG A 97 15.91 2.88 33.88
C ARG A 97 14.75 3.76 33.42
N LEU A 98 13.75 3.97 34.27
CA LEU A 98 12.63 4.88 34.03
C LEU A 98 12.52 5.84 35.22
N TYR A 99 12.75 7.13 34.99
CA TYR A 99 12.79 8.14 36.05
C TYR A 99 11.73 9.23 35.87
N PRO A 100 11.21 9.81 36.97
CA PRO A 100 10.21 10.86 36.90
C PRO A 100 10.90 12.18 36.53
N ALA A 101 10.27 12.90 35.62
CA ALA A 101 10.63 14.25 35.23
C ALA A 101 9.37 15.11 35.35
N TYR A 102 9.56 16.38 35.74
CA TYR A 102 8.45 17.24 36.12
C TYR A 102 8.31 18.44 35.20
N GLU A 103 9.28 18.72 34.32
CA GLU A 103 9.28 19.92 33.46
C GLU A 103 8.00 20.05 32.64
N SER A 104 7.36 21.21 32.69
CA SER A 104 6.17 21.48 31.88
C SER A 104 6.54 21.59 30.40
N ALA A 105 5.54 21.42 29.52
CA ALA A 105 5.74 21.59 28.08
C ALA A 105 6.35 22.97 27.72
N MET A 106 5.92 24.03 28.42
CA MET A 106 6.46 25.39 28.23
C MET A 106 7.93 25.51 28.68
N GLU A 107 8.30 24.89 29.79
CA GLU A 107 9.69 24.89 30.27
C GLU A 107 10.60 24.13 29.29
N LEU A 108 10.16 22.97 28.81
CA LEU A 108 10.88 22.16 27.81
C LEU A 108 11.04 22.91 26.48
N ASP A 109 9.99 23.59 26.01
CA ASP A 109 10.05 24.41 24.79
C ASP A 109 11.02 25.60 24.95
N ARG A 110 11.01 26.27 26.10
CA ARG A 110 11.96 27.34 26.40
C ARG A 110 13.41 26.83 26.41
N LYS A 111 13.66 25.67 27.02
CA LYS A 111 15.00 25.02 27.03
C LYS A 111 15.45 24.71 25.59
N ARG A 112 14.57 24.11 24.79
CA ARG A 112 14.81 23.78 23.37
C ARG A 112 15.15 25.03 22.55
N LYS A 113 14.34 26.08 22.62
CA LYS A 113 14.56 27.35 21.91
C LYS A 113 15.89 28.00 22.30
N ARG A 114 16.28 27.92 23.58
CA ARG A 114 17.57 28.44 24.07
C ARG A 114 18.76 27.68 23.50
N GLN A 115 18.68 26.35 23.40
CA GLN A 115 19.73 25.52 22.78
C GLN A 115 19.87 25.85 21.29
N MET A 116 18.75 25.88 20.56
CA MET A 116 18.73 26.20 19.13
C MET A 116 19.28 27.60 18.84
N ALA A 117 18.93 28.61 19.65
CA ALA A 117 19.46 29.98 19.52
C ALA A 117 20.99 30.06 19.74
N ARG A 118 21.59 29.05 20.37
CA ARG A 118 23.04 28.92 20.59
C ARG A 118 23.72 27.97 19.58
N GLY A 119 22.99 27.49 18.57
CA GLY A 119 23.50 26.49 17.62
C GLY A 119 23.76 25.11 18.23
N LEU A 120 23.23 24.84 19.43
CA LEU A 120 23.36 23.54 20.11
C LEU A 120 22.19 22.62 19.73
N PRO A 121 22.43 21.30 19.61
CA PRO A 121 21.37 20.35 19.37
C PRO A 121 20.35 20.35 20.53
N PRO A 122 19.04 20.22 20.25
CA PRO A 122 17.98 20.35 21.24
C PRO A 122 17.79 19.08 22.11
N VAL A 123 18.88 18.60 22.71
CA VAL A 123 18.91 17.39 23.54
C VAL A 123 18.44 17.70 24.96
N TYR A 124 17.59 16.84 25.52
CA TYR A 124 17.13 16.96 26.90
C TYR A 124 18.30 16.99 27.89
N ASP A 125 18.32 17.99 28.76
CA ASP A 125 19.44 18.29 29.65
C ASP A 125 19.58 17.37 30.86
N ARG A 126 18.66 16.40 31.02
CA ARG A 126 18.61 15.45 32.14
C ARG A 126 18.54 16.13 33.52
N ALA A 127 18.05 17.37 33.60
CA ALA A 127 17.98 18.11 34.87
C ALA A 127 17.18 17.36 35.95
N ALA A 128 16.14 16.61 35.55
CA ALA A 128 15.33 15.82 36.49
C ALA A 128 16.11 14.70 37.21
N LEU A 129 17.24 14.23 36.69
CA LEU A 129 18.07 13.24 37.39
C LEU A 129 18.69 13.79 38.68
N ASN A 130 18.81 15.12 38.81
CA ASN A 130 19.37 15.78 39.98
C ASN A 130 18.31 16.07 41.06
N LEU A 131 17.03 15.80 40.81
CA LEU A 131 15.96 16.05 41.78
C LEU A 131 16.04 15.06 42.95
N THR A 132 16.14 15.61 44.16
CA THR A 132 16.08 14.84 45.42
C THR A 132 14.65 14.32 45.68
N PRO A 133 14.47 13.30 46.54
CA PRO A 133 13.13 12.90 46.99
C PRO A 133 12.32 14.07 47.55
N GLU A 134 12.96 14.99 48.27
CA GLU A 134 12.34 16.19 48.84
C GLU A 134 11.88 17.17 47.76
N ASP A 135 12.68 17.37 46.71
CA ASP A 135 12.30 18.24 45.59
C ASP A 135 11.08 17.68 44.84
N ARG A 136 11.05 16.36 44.64
CA ARG A 136 9.93 15.66 44.00
C ARG A 136 8.65 15.80 44.82
N ALA A 137 8.72 15.53 46.12
CA ALA A 137 7.58 15.66 47.02
C ALA A 137 7.01 17.09 47.05
N LYS A 138 7.87 18.13 46.99
CA LYS A 138 7.42 19.53 46.90
C LYS A 138 6.69 19.82 45.59
N LEU A 139 7.18 19.32 44.46
CA LEU A 139 6.54 19.49 43.15
C LEU A 139 5.18 18.79 43.11
N GLU A 140 5.11 17.56 43.62
CA GLU A 140 3.87 16.78 43.72
C GLU A 140 2.84 17.43 44.66
N ALA A 141 3.27 17.94 45.82
CA ALA A 141 2.41 18.71 46.73
C ALA A 141 1.88 20.01 46.09
N GLY A 142 2.63 20.57 45.14
CA GLY A 142 2.20 21.69 44.29
C GLY A 142 1.25 21.30 43.15
N GLY A 143 0.79 20.04 43.09
CA GLY A 143 -0.14 19.53 42.07
C GLY A 143 0.53 19.08 40.77
N ARG A 144 1.86 19.08 40.70
CA ARG A 144 2.61 18.72 39.49
C ARG A 144 2.74 17.21 39.39
N LYS A 145 2.28 16.64 38.28
CA LYS A 145 2.40 15.20 38.01
C LYS A 145 3.67 14.93 37.18
N PRO A 146 4.40 13.84 37.42
CA PRO A 146 5.56 13.51 36.62
C PRO A 146 5.16 12.89 35.28
N HIS A 147 5.88 13.22 34.21
CA HIS A 147 6.05 12.33 33.06
C HIS A 147 7.29 11.47 33.28
N TRP A 148 7.36 10.30 32.65
CA TRP A 148 8.44 9.34 32.87
C TRP A 148 9.32 9.21 31.65
N ARG A 149 10.63 9.37 31.84
CA ARG A 149 11.65 9.26 30.79
C ARG A 149 12.49 8.01 30.94
N PHE A 150 12.77 7.35 29.82
CA PHE A 150 13.74 6.27 29.79
C PHE A 150 15.15 6.85 29.87
N LYS A 151 15.93 6.41 30.86
CA LYS A 151 17.33 6.78 31.02
C LYS A 151 18.16 6.08 29.95
N LEU A 152 18.41 6.78 28.85
CA LEU A 152 19.22 6.27 27.76
C LEU A 152 20.68 6.18 28.19
N GLU A 153 21.41 5.16 27.75
CA GLU A 153 22.86 5.14 27.89
C GLU A 153 23.48 6.00 26.81
N GLN A 154 24.44 6.85 27.19
CA GLN A 154 25.16 7.74 26.28
C GLN A 154 26.29 6.99 25.57
N VAL A 155 25.91 5.92 24.87
CA VAL A 155 26.79 5.04 24.11
C VAL A 155 26.23 4.84 22.70
N HIS A 156 27.10 4.44 21.77
CA HIS A 156 26.68 4.03 20.44
C HIS A 156 25.90 2.71 20.53
N THR A 157 24.70 2.71 19.96
CA THR A 157 23.92 1.48 19.78
C THR A 157 24.05 1.04 18.34
N ALA A 158 24.85 0.00 18.12
CA ALA A 158 25.08 -0.60 16.81
C ALA A 158 24.13 -1.77 16.55
N PHE A 159 23.70 -1.94 15.31
CA PHE A 159 22.95 -3.09 14.84
C PHE A 159 23.11 -3.30 13.33
N ASP A 160 23.00 -4.54 12.89
CA ASP A 160 22.96 -4.90 11.48
C ASP A 160 21.53 -4.87 10.96
N ASP A 161 21.27 -3.99 10.01
CA ASP A 161 20.00 -3.90 9.31
C ASP A 161 20.03 -4.68 7.99
N LEU A 162 18.97 -5.44 7.71
CA LEU A 162 18.89 -6.29 6.52
C LEU A 162 18.85 -5.51 5.20
N ILE A 163 18.61 -4.19 5.22
CA ILE A 163 18.57 -3.31 4.04
C ILE A 163 19.68 -2.24 4.13
N GLN A 164 19.81 -1.60 5.30
CA GLN A 164 20.74 -0.49 5.50
C GLN A 164 22.18 -0.95 5.79
N GLY A 165 22.40 -2.24 6.09
CA GLY A 165 23.69 -2.76 6.54
C GLY A 165 23.99 -2.36 7.98
N HIS A 166 25.27 -2.20 8.33
CA HIS A 166 25.70 -1.76 9.65
C HIS A 166 25.21 -0.32 9.94
N VAL A 167 24.49 -0.15 11.04
CA VAL A 167 23.97 1.14 11.50
C VAL A 167 24.42 1.40 12.94
N GLU A 168 24.81 2.64 13.22
CA GLU A 168 25.11 3.09 14.58
C GLU A 168 24.29 4.34 14.94
N VAL A 169 23.66 4.29 16.10
CA VAL A 169 22.92 5.42 16.67
C VAL A 169 23.66 5.91 17.90
N ASP A 170 24.14 7.15 17.87
CA ASP A 170 24.79 7.79 19.02
C ASP A 170 23.75 8.20 20.07
N GLY A 171 23.72 7.50 21.21
CA GLY A 171 22.83 7.82 22.32
C GLY A 171 23.03 9.26 22.84
N ALA A 172 24.25 9.79 22.81
CA ALA A 172 24.55 11.15 23.29
C ALA A 172 23.88 12.25 22.46
N SER A 173 23.55 11.95 21.20
CA SER A 173 22.81 12.85 20.31
C SER A 173 21.29 12.86 20.56
N LEU A 174 20.78 11.95 21.42
CA LEU A 174 19.36 11.73 21.64
C LEU A 174 18.91 12.20 23.02
N SER A 175 17.66 12.66 23.07
CA SER A 175 16.99 12.91 24.35
C SER A 175 16.49 11.62 24.96
N ASP A 176 16.57 11.50 26.29
CA ASP A 176 15.87 10.48 27.07
C ASP A 176 14.38 10.50 26.71
N PRO A 177 13.83 9.48 26.01
CA PRO A 177 12.49 9.55 25.46
C PRO A 177 11.47 9.48 26.60
N VAL A 178 10.38 10.24 26.45
CA VAL A 178 9.23 10.08 27.34
C VAL A 178 8.54 8.77 26.96
N LEU A 179 8.32 7.89 27.95
CA LEU A 179 7.58 6.63 27.77
C LEU A 179 6.17 6.73 28.34
N ILE A 180 5.95 7.57 29.35
CA ILE A 180 4.66 7.77 30.02
C ILE A 180 4.45 9.27 30.20
N ARG A 181 3.31 9.79 29.74
CA ARG A 181 2.93 11.20 29.90
C ARG A 181 2.49 11.50 31.34
N GLU A 182 2.36 12.79 31.67
CA GLU A 182 1.86 13.27 32.97
C GLU A 182 0.40 12.86 33.25
N ASP A 183 -0.37 12.56 32.20
CA ASP A 183 -1.73 12.03 32.27
C ASP A 183 -1.77 10.50 32.45
N GLY A 184 -0.61 9.84 32.50
CA GLY A 184 -0.48 8.39 32.66
C GLY A 184 -0.49 7.59 31.34
N ARG A 185 -0.77 8.22 30.19
CA ARG A 185 -0.80 7.51 28.91
C ARG A 185 0.59 7.05 28.47
N PHE A 186 0.67 5.82 27.99
CA PHE A 186 1.88 5.27 27.39
C PHE A 186 2.12 5.87 25.99
N LEU A 187 3.38 6.19 25.69
CA LEU A 187 3.80 6.60 24.36
C LEU A 187 4.40 5.42 23.60
N TYR A 188 4.17 5.40 22.28
CA TYR A 188 4.59 4.40 21.29
C TYR A 188 5.75 3.48 21.67
N THR A 189 6.89 4.05 22.10
CA THR A 189 8.13 3.32 22.33
C THR A 189 8.00 2.18 23.35
N LEU A 190 7.28 2.38 24.47
CA LEU A 190 7.15 1.33 25.49
C LEU A 190 6.18 0.22 25.06
N PRO A 191 4.92 0.52 24.67
CA PRO A 191 4.00 -0.50 24.18
C PRO A 191 4.58 -1.31 23.01
N SER A 192 5.18 -0.63 22.02
CA SER A 192 5.77 -1.32 20.86
C SER A 192 6.88 -2.29 21.26
N VAL A 193 7.74 -1.93 22.21
CA VAL A 193 8.85 -2.81 22.65
C VAL A 193 8.31 -3.97 23.47
N VAL A 194 7.41 -3.72 24.41
CA VAL A 194 6.82 -4.77 25.25
C VAL A 194 6.09 -5.79 24.38
N ASP A 195 5.33 -5.33 23.40
CA ASP A 195 4.61 -6.22 22.49
C ASP A 195 5.54 -6.96 21.53
N ASP A 196 6.58 -6.31 21.01
CA ASP A 196 7.55 -7.01 20.16
C ASP A 196 8.26 -8.15 20.94
N ILE A 197 8.49 -7.99 22.25
CA ILE A 197 9.00 -9.04 23.15
C ILE A 197 7.94 -10.13 23.39
N ASP A 198 6.76 -9.76 23.86
CA ASP A 198 5.71 -10.70 24.28
C ASP A 198 5.17 -11.57 23.15
N PHE A 199 5.03 -10.99 21.95
CA PHE A 199 4.61 -11.71 20.75
C PHE A 199 5.77 -12.40 20.03
N ALA A 200 6.97 -12.38 20.62
CA ALA A 200 8.18 -12.99 20.06
C ALA A 200 8.43 -12.58 18.59
N ILE A 201 8.27 -11.28 18.30
CA ILE A 201 8.58 -10.73 16.99
C ILE A 201 10.05 -10.98 16.71
N THR A 202 10.36 -11.63 15.58
CA THR A 202 11.74 -11.96 15.22
C THR A 202 12.32 -10.98 14.21
N HIS A 203 11.48 -10.35 13.38
CA HIS A 203 11.89 -9.31 12.44
C HIS A 203 10.95 -8.11 12.49
N VAL A 204 11.55 -6.92 12.61
CA VAL A 204 10.86 -5.64 12.55
C VAL A 204 11.17 -5.01 11.19
N ILE A 205 10.20 -5.09 10.28
CA ILE A 205 10.29 -4.52 8.92
C ILE A 205 9.44 -3.25 8.87
N ARG A 206 10.06 -2.08 8.75
CA ARG A 206 9.39 -0.76 8.82
C ARG A 206 10.15 0.33 8.03
N GLY A 207 9.58 1.52 7.95
CA GLY A 207 10.19 2.66 7.25
C GLY A 207 11.48 3.15 7.90
N SER A 208 12.40 3.68 7.08
CA SER A 208 13.72 4.17 7.50
C SER A 208 13.71 5.38 8.42
N ASP A 209 12.58 6.09 8.53
CA ASP A 209 12.33 7.12 9.54
C ASP A 209 12.41 6.59 10.99
N HIS A 210 12.30 5.27 11.18
CA HIS A 210 12.41 4.66 12.49
C HIS A 210 13.82 4.19 12.87
N ILE A 211 14.86 4.42 12.05
CA ILE A 211 16.24 3.98 12.35
C ILE A 211 16.72 4.52 13.70
N THR A 212 16.54 5.81 13.97
CA THR A 212 16.92 6.42 15.26
C THR A 212 16.13 5.83 16.43
N ASN A 213 14.84 5.53 16.21
CA ASN A 213 13.99 4.88 17.21
C ASN A 213 14.50 3.47 17.52
N THR A 214 15.07 2.75 16.55
CA THR A 214 15.64 1.40 16.74
C THR A 214 16.77 1.40 17.76
N GLY A 215 17.69 2.37 17.71
CA GLY A 215 18.77 2.47 18.70
C GLY A 215 18.24 2.60 20.14
N VAL A 216 17.21 3.42 20.33
CA VAL A 216 16.52 3.56 21.62
C VAL A 216 15.80 2.27 22.02
N GLN A 217 15.08 1.65 21.09
CA GLN A 217 14.31 0.43 21.34
C GLN A 217 15.21 -0.75 21.69
N ILE A 218 16.39 -0.89 21.07
CA ILE A 218 17.38 -1.92 21.42
C ILE A 218 17.81 -1.80 22.89
N GLN A 219 18.12 -0.58 23.37
CA GLN A 219 18.47 -0.38 24.78
C GLN A 219 17.29 -0.69 25.70
N LEU A 220 16.07 -0.33 25.31
CA LEU A 220 14.86 -0.62 26.09
C LEU A 220 14.55 -2.12 26.18
N ILE A 221 14.70 -2.85 25.06
CA ILE A 221 14.52 -4.31 25.00
C ILE A 221 15.53 -5.00 25.93
N ARG A 222 16.80 -4.61 25.87
CA ARG A 222 17.86 -5.13 26.75
C ARG A 222 17.62 -4.79 28.21
N ALA A 223 17.16 -3.57 28.52
CA ALA A 223 16.80 -3.18 29.89
C ALA A 223 15.64 -4.04 30.42
N LEU A 224 14.69 -4.44 29.56
CA LEU A 224 13.64 -5.38 29.94
C LEU A 224 14.11 -6.84 30.01
N GLY A 225 15.38 -7.13 29.74
CA GLY A 225 15.99 -8.46 29.84
C GLY A 225 15.72 -9.37 28.64
N ALA A 226 15.44 -8.80 27.47
CA ALA A 226 15.20 -9.53 26.23
C ALA A 226 16.27 -9.20 25.16
N GLU A 227 16.33 -10.02 24.12
CA GLU A 227 17.19 -9.79 22.96
C GLU A 227 16.43 -9.06 21.85
N PRO A 228 17.04 -8.06 21.19
CA PRO A 228 16.41 -7.37 20.07
C PRO A 228 16.12 -8.29 18.86
N PRO A 229 15.02 -8.07 18.12
CA PRO A 229 14.78 -8.74 16.86
C PRO A 229 15.76 -8.29 15.77
N ALA A 230 15.75 -8.99 14.64
CA ALA A 230 16.36 -8.47 13.43
C ALA A 230 15.57 -7.25 12.91
N TYR A 231 16.26 -6.31 12.27
CA TYR A 231 15.65 -5.08 11.74
C TYR A 231 15.84 -4.99 10.23
N ALA A 232 14.83 -4.45 9.54
CA ALA A 232 14.93 -4.09 8.14
C ALA A 232 14.21 -2.75 7.92
N HIS A 233 14.97 -1.73 7.53
CA HIS A 233 14.45 -0.38 7.35
C HIS A 233 14.35 -0.01 5.87
N TYR A 234 13.16 -0.11 5.29
CA TYR A 234 12.94 0.21 3.88
C TYR A 234 12.79 1.73 3.65
N SER A 235 13.25 2.21 2.49
CA SER A 235 13.14 3.63 2.13
C SER A 235 11.71 4.07 1.93
N LEU A 236 11.42 5.31 2.31
CA LEU A 236 10.08 5.88 2.23
C LEU A 236 9.65 6.15 0.79
N LEU A 237 8.33 6.22 0.61
CA LEU A 237 7.73 6.62 -0.66
C LEU A 237 7.54 8.15 -0.70
N ASN A 238 8.04 8.75 -1.76
CA ASN A 238 7.75 10.11 -2.16
C ASN A 238 6.65 10.11 -3.22
N GLY A 239 5.77 11.11 -3.18
CA GLY A 239 4.77 11.35 -4.21
C GLY A 239 5.41 11.77 -5.54
N PRO A 240 4.60 11.94 -6.60
CA PRO A 240 5.10 12.25 -7.94
C PRO A 240 5.88 13.58 -8.00
N GLU A 241 5.57 14.53 -7.11
CA GLU A 241 6.29 15.81 -6.98
C GLU A 241 7.61 15.71 -6.17
N GLY A 242 8.04 14.51 -5.78
CA GLY A 242 9.25 14.30 -4.98
C GLY A 242 9.12 14.67 -3.50
N LYS A 243 7.91 14.99 -3.03
CA LYS A 243 7.62 15.27 -1.62
C LYS A 243 7.18 14.00 -0.90
N PRO A 244 7.41 13.86 0.42
CA PRO A 244 6.90 12.72 1.18
C PRO A 244 5.38 12.57 1.04
N LEU A 245 4.91 11.34 0.81
CA LEU A 245 3.48 10.99 0.70
C LEU A 245 2.66 11.21 1.99
N SER A 246 3.30 11.67 3.07
CA SER A 246 2.69 11.95 4.37
C SER A 246 1.90 13.27 4.43
N LYS A 247 1.89 14.08 3.36
CA LYS A 247 1.02 15.27 3.28
C LYS A 247 -0.43 14.85 3.11
N ARG A 248 -1.33 15.45 3.90
CA ARG A 248 -2.75 15.06 4.02
C ARG A 248 -3.50 14.90 2.68
N GLU A 249 -3.22 15.77 1.72
CA GLU A 249 -3.87 15.73 0.39
C GLU A 249 -3.42 14.52 -0.43
N ASP A 250 -2.12 14.25 -0.50
CA ASP A 250 -1.58 13.07 -1.18
C ASP A 250 -1.94 11.78 -0.43
N ALA A 251 -1.92 11.78 0.90
CA ALA A 251 -2.35 10.65 1.72
C ALA A 251 -3.84 10.32 1.50
N ALA A 252 -4.70 11.33 1.32
CA ALA A 252 -6.10 11.12 0.99
C ALA A 252 -6.28 10.59 -0.44
N ARG A 253 -5.59 11.21 -1.42
CA ARG A 253 -5.63 10.82 -2.84
C ARG A 253 -5.11 9.40 -3.07
N PHE A 254 -4.07 9.01 -2.35
CA PHE A 254 -3.45 7.68 -2.42
C PHE A 254 -3.80 6.81 -1.21
N SER A 255 -4.98 7.05 -0.63
CA SER A 255 -5.55 6.14 0.36
C SER A 255 -6.01 4.85 -0.32
N LEU A 256 -5.97 3.74 0.40
CA LEU A 256 -6.35 2.43 -0.17
C LEU A 256 -7.84 2.38 -0.50
N ALA A 257 -8.68 3.00 0.33
CA ALA A 257 -10.10 3.20 0.03
C ALA A 257 -10.32 3.95 -1.30
N ALA A 258 -9.61 5.05 -1.54
CA ALA A 258 -9.74 5.82 -2.77
C ALA A 258 -9.28 5.03 -4.02
N LEU A 259 -8.19 4.26 -3.91
CA LEU A 259 -7.73 3.40 -5.01
C LEU A 259 -8.73 2.27 -5.32
N ARG A 260 -9.31 1.67 -4.28
CA ARG A 260 -10.36 0.65 -4.42
C ARG A 260 -11.62 1.24 -5.07
N GLU A 261 -12.08 2.40 -4.62
CA GLU A 261 -13.22 3.12 -5.20
C GLU A 261 -12.98 3.53 -6.66
N ALA A 262 -11.74 3.89 -7.01
CA ALA A 262 -11.32 4.18 -8.37
C ALA A 262 -11.22 2.94 -9.28
N GLY A 263 -11.42 1.73 -8.75
CA GLY A 263 -11.47 0.49 -9.52
C GLY A 263 -10.12 -0.15 -9.82
N TYR A 264 -9.07 0.21 -9.08
CA TYR A 264 -7.78 -0.48 -9.17
C TYR A 264 -7.85 -1.89 -8.58
N GLU A 265 -7.15 -2.83 -9.21
CA GLU A 265 -6.97 -4.18 -8.72
C GLU A 265 -5.99 -4.20 -7.56
N PRO A 266 -6.27 -4.91 -6.45
CA PRO A 266 -5.36 -4.99 -5.31
C PRO A 266 -4.02 -5.61 -5.72
N MET A 267 -4.04 -6.59 -6.62
CA MET A 267 -2.81 -7.21 -7.15
C MET A 267 -1.98 -6.26 -8.02
N ALA A 268 -2.56 -5.21 -8.60
CA ALA A 268 -1.77 -4.20 -9.30
C ALA A 268 -0.93 -3.39 -8.31
N LEU A 269 -1.54 -2.98 -7.20
CA LEU A 269 -0.83 -2.28 -6.14
C LEU A 269 0.21 -3.18 -5.48
N ASN A 270 -0.14 -4.44 -5.15
CA ASN A 270 0.80 -5.39 -4.54
C ASN A 270 2.00 -5.66 -5.46
N SER A 271 1.77 -5.93 -6.74
CA SER A 271 2.83 -6.21 -7.73
C SER A 271 3.79 -5.02 -7.88
N LEU A 272 3.25 -3.80 -7.92
CA LEU A 272 4.04 -2.58 -7.98
C LEU A 272 4.88 -2.39 -6.69
N LEU A 273 4.23 -2.40 -5.52
CA LEU A 273 4.88 -2.11 -4.24
C LEU A 273 5.96 -3.14 -3.87
N ALA A 274 5.79 -4.41 -4.25
CA ALA A 274 6.76 -5.48 -4.01
C ALA A 274 8.10 -5.26 -4.73
N ARG A 275 8.09 -4.55 -5.86
CA ARG A 275 9.27 -4.31 -6.71
C ARG A 275 9.81 -2.90 -6.61
N LEU A 276 8.99 -1.95 -6.19
CA LEU A 276 9.44 -0.57 -5.97
C LEU A 276 10.59 -0.51 -4.96
N GLY A 277 11.71 0.06 -5.41
CA GLY A 277 12.95 0.15 -4.64
C GLY A 277 13.92 -1.01 -4.86
N THR A 278 13.63 -1.93 -5.79
CA THR A 278 14.54 -3.01 -6.21
C THR A 278 15.04 -2.75 -7.64
N PRO A 279 16.15 -3.39 -8.08
CA PRO A 279 16.55 -3.38 -9.48
C PRO A 279 15.69 -4.29 -10.38
N ASP A 280 14.74 -5.02 -9.80
CA ASP A 280 13.91 -5.98 -10.53
C ASP A 280 12.83 -5.25 -11.35
N PRO A 281 12.48 -5.77 -12.54
CA PRO A 281 11.39 -5.20 -13.32
C PRO A 281 10.05 -5.32 -12.56
N VAL A 282 9.20 -4.30 -12.74
CA VAL A 282 7.83 -4.34 -12.25
C VAL A 282 6.96 -5.11 -13.24
N GLU A 283 6.61 -6.33 -12.87
CA GLU A 283 5.74 -7.23 -13.63
C GLU A 283 4.39 -7.42 -12.94
N ALA A 284 3.33 -7.56 -13.73
CA ALA A 284 2.00 -7.86 -13.22
C ALA A 284 1.95 -9.32 -12.72
N CYS A 285 1.63 -9.50 -11.43
CA CYS A 285 1.45 -10.81 -10.82
C CYS A 285 0.01 -10.98 -10.35
N LEU A 286 -0.63 -12.10 -10.71
CA LEU A 286 -2.02 -12.38 -10.31
C LEU A 286 -2.12 -13.06 -8.94
N SER A 287 -1.01 -13.48 -8.34
CA SER A 287 -0.98 -14.28 -7.11
C SER A 287 -0.04 -13.69 -6.07
N LEU A 288 -0.56 -13.44 -4.86
CA LEU A 288 0.26 -13.11 -3.70
C LEU A 288 1.27 -14.20 -3.36
N ALA A 289 0.95 -15.48 -3.59
CA ALA A 289 1.86 -16.59 -3.31
C ALA A 289 3.09 -16.55 -4.23
N THR A 290 2.88 -16.37 -5.54
CA THR A 290 3.97 -16.20 -6.52
C THR A 290 4.80 -14.94 -6.23
N LEU A 291 4.14 -13.87 -5.79
CA LEU A 291 4.83 -12.65 -5.37
C LEU A 291 5.72 -12.89 -4.14
N ALA A 292 5.26 -13.70 -3.18
CA ALA A 292 6.03 -14.05 -1.99
C ALA A 292 7.26 -14.91 -2.31
N GLU A 293 7.12 -15.90 -3.19
CA GLU A 293 8.25 -16.76 -3.63
C GLU A 293 9.41 -15.95 -4.21
N THR A 294 9.08 -14.90 -4.96
CA THR A 294 10.04 -14.06 -5.68
C THR A 294 10.42 -12.77 -4.96
N PHE A 295 9.87 -12.52 -3.76
CA PHE A 295 10.20 -11.36 -2.93
C PHE A 295 11.53 -11.60 -2.21
N ASP A 296 12.43 -10.62 -2.22
CA ASP A 296 13.68 -10.69 -1.48
C ASP A 296 14.02 -9.34 -0.87
N ILE A 297 14.01 -9.29 0.47
CA ILE A 297 14.25 -8.07 1.22
C ILE A 297 15.66 -7.52 1.01
N ALA A 298 16.64 -8.40 0.72
CA ALA A 298 18.03 -8.01 0.48
C ALA A 298 18.23 -7.27 -0.86
N ARG A 299 17.23 -7.33 -1.76
CA ARG A 299 17.26 -6.60 -3.04
C ARG A 299 16.73 -5.16 -2.93
N LEU A 300 16.17 -4.78 -1.78
CA LEU A 300 15.71 -3.41 -1.55
C LEU A 300 16.91 -2.47 -1.42
N GLY A 301 16.90 -1.40 -2.20
CA GLY A 301 17.86 -0.32 -2.13
C GLY A 301 17.54 0.68 -1.00
N ARG A 302 18.49 1.60 -0.77
CA ARG A 302 18.42 2.63 0.28
C ARG A 302 17.93 3.98 -0.23
N ALA A 303 17.84 4.17 -1.55
CA ALA A 303 17.39 5.42 -2.14
C ALA A 303 15.90 5.67 -1.89
N ASP A 304 15.52 6.94 -1.80
CA ASP A 304 14.12 7.35 -1.80
C ASP A 304 13.41 6.92 -3.09
N ILE A 305 12.15 6.52 -2.96
CA ILE A 305 11.40 5.91 -4.06
C ILE A 305 10.24 6.80 -4.42
N ARG A 306 10.15 7.18 -5.69
CA ARG A 306 8.98 7.88 -6.22
C ARG A 306 7.87 6.88 -6.53
N PHE A 307 6.68 7.15 -6.00
CA PHE A 307 5.46 6.48 -6.41
C PHE A 307 4.83 7.26 -7.57
N ASP A 308 4.73 6.63 -8.73
CA ASP A 308 4.09 7.20 -9.91
C ASP A 308 2.71 6.56 -10.17
N PRO A 309 1.60 7.33 -10.16
CA PRO A 309 0.29 6.81 -10.49
C PRO A 309 0.20 6.20 -11.90
N ALA A 310 1.02 6.66 -12.85
CA ALA A 310 1.06 6.11 -14.19
C ALA A 310 1.63 4.67 -14.21
N ASP A 311 2.59 4.37 -13.32
CA ASP A 311 3.08 3.01 -13.14
C ASP A 311 1.99 2.10 -12.57
N LEU A 312 1.23 2.57 -11.60
CA LEU A 312 0.09 1.81 -11.07
C LEU A 312 -0.95 1.54 -12.17
N ALA A 313 -1.32 2.54 -12.97
CA ALA A 313 -2.24 2.38 -14.09
C ALA A 313 -1.75 1.35 -15.12
N ARG A 314 -0.46 1.40 -15.47
CA ARG A 314 0.17 0.44 -16.38
C ARG A 314 0.13 -0.98 -15.84
N VAL A 315 0.49 -1.18 -14.57
CA VAL A 315 0.43 -2.50 -13.93
C VAL A 315 -1.02 -2.98 -13.82
N ASN A 316 -1.96 -2.08 -13.53
CA ASN A 316 -3.39 -2.41 -13.46
C ASN A 316 -3.94 -2.95 -14.78
N ALA A 317 -3.67 -2.26 -15.88
CA ALA A 317 -4.02 -2.75 -17.22
C ALA A 317 -3.40 -4.13 -17.46
N ALA A 318 -2.10 -4.30 -17.19
CA ALA A 318 -1.43 -5.59 -17.36
C ALA A 318 -2.06 -6.73 -16.52
N ILE A 319 -2.52 -6.45 -15.28
CA ILE A 319 -3.27 -7.41 -14.46
C ILE A 319 -4.57 -7.83 -15.16
N LEU A 320 -5.35 -6.88 -15.67
CA LEU A 320 -6.60 -7.16 -16.39
C LEU A 320 -6.36 -7.96 -17.67
N HIS A 321 -5.29 -7.64 -18.39
CA HIS A 321 -4.92 -8.32 -19.64
C HIS A 321 -4.57 -9.79 -19.42
N LEU A 322 -4.02 -10.13 -18.25
CA LEU A 322 -3.66 -11.48 -17.85
C LEU A 322 -4.81 -12.24 -17.16
N MET A 323 -5.82 -11.55 -16.65
CA MET A 323 -6.88 -12.13 -15.84
C MET A 323 -7.68 -13.20 -16.62
N PRO A 324 -7.74 -14.44 -16.13
CA PRO A 324 -8.58 -15.49 -16.69
C PRO A 324 -10.07 -15.12 -16.68
N TYR A 325 -10.83 -15.59 -17.67
CA TYR A 325 -12.28 -15.39 -17.69
C TYR A 325 -12.97 -15.98 -16.45
N ALA A 326 -12.46 -17.09 -15.90
CA ALA A 326 -13.00 -17.70 -14.69
C ALA A 326 -13.03 -16.73 -13.50
N ASP A 327 -11.99 -15.91 -13.35
CA ASP A 327 -11.87 -14.91 -12.28
C ASP A 327 -12.68 -13.64 -12.59
N ALA A 328 -12.78 -13.27 -13.87
CA ALA A 328 -13.57 -12.12 -14.32
C ALA A 328 -15.08 -12.37 -14.27
N LYS A 329 -15.53 -13.61 -14.52
CA LYS A 329 -16.94 -13.97 -14.73
C LYS A 329 -17.88 -13.49 -13.63
N PRO A 330 -17.62 -13.70 -12.32
CA PRO A 330 -18.53 -13.23 -11.26
C PRO A 330 -18.68 -11.70 -11.28
N ARG A 331 -17.62 -10.97 -11.62
CA ARG A 331 -17.60 -9.51 -11.66
C ARG A 331 -18.30 -8.97 -12.91
N LEU A 332 -18.12 -9.62 -14.07
CA LEU A 332 -18.86 -9.32 -15.29
C LEU A 332 -20.36 -9.53 -15.08
N ALA A 333 -20.75 -10.63 -14.42
CA ALA A 333 -22.15 -10.91 -14.09
C ALA A 333 -22.74 -9.85 -13.15
N ALA A 334 -21.99 -9.42 -12.13
CA ALA A 334 -22.41 -8.35 -11.22
C ALA A 334 -22.60 -6.99 -11.92
N LEU A 335 -21.83 -6.72 -13.00
CA LEU A 335 -21.99 -5.55 -13.85
C LEU A 335 -23.06 -5.72 -14.94
N GLY A 336 -23.65 -6.91 -15.09
CA GLY A 336 -24.61 -7.22 -16.16
C GLY A 336 -23.98 -7.24 -17.55
N CYS A 337 -22.68 -7.57 -17.67
CA CYS A 337 -21.92 -7.53 -18.92
C CYS A 337 -21.17 -8.83 -19.24
N ASP A 338 -21.59 -9.96 -18.65
CA ASP A 338 -21.03 -11.28 -18.96
C ASP A 338 -21.55 -11.81 -20.30
N LEU A 339 -20.81 -11.57 -21.37
CA LEU A 339 -21.09 -12.09 -22.72
C LEU A 339 -20.24 -13.33 -23.08
N GLY A 340 -19.68 -14.00 -22.06
CA GLY A 340 -18.88 -15.21 -22.25
C GLY A 340 -17.37 -14.98 -22.42
N PRO A 341 -16.60 -16.09 -22.56
CA PRO A 341 -15.14 -16.05 -22.59
C PRO A 341 -14.57 -15.33 -23.82
N ASP A 342 -15.22 -15.45 -24.98
CA ASP A 342 -14.76 -14.83 -26.22
C ASP A 342 -14.83 -13.31 -26.13
N PHE A 343 -15.90 -12.78 -25.52
CA PHE A 343 -16.02 -11.37 -25.20
C PHE A 343 -14.91 -10.89 -24.28
N TRP A 344 -14.69 -11.58 -23.15
CA TRP A 344 -13.64 -11.19 -22.21
C TRP A 344 -12.25 -11.20 -22.87
N ASN A 345 -11.92 -12.25 -23.61
CA ASN A 345 -10.64 -12.36 -24.31
C ASN A 345 -10.47 -11.29 -25.39
N ALA A 346 -11.55 -10.87 -26.06
CA ALA A 346 -11.51 -9.79 -27.02
C ALA A 346 -11.22 -8.43 -26.34
N VAL A 347 -11.86 -8.12 -25.22
CA VAL A 347 -11.81 -6.78 -24.62
C VAL A 347 -10.68 -6.59 -23.62
N ARG A 348 -10.33 -7.63 -22.84
CA ARG A 348 -9.36 -7.51 -21.74
C ARG A 348 -8.02 -6.89 -22.12
N PRO A 349 -7.43 -7.09 -23.33
CA PRO A 349 -6.13 -6.50 -23.68
C PRO A 349 -6.14 -4.98 -23.86
N ASN A 350 -7.30 -4.33 -23.71
CA ASN A 350 -7.50 -2.89 -23.91
C ASN A 350 -8.11 -2.21 -22.69
N LEU A 351 -8.28 -2.93 -21.56
CA LEU A 351 -8.90 -2.37 -20.36
C LEU A 351 -7.85 -1.71 -19.47
N ALA A 352 -8.09 -0.46 -19.09
CA ALA A 352 -7.34 0.20 -18.02
C ALA A 352 -7.99 -0.06 -16.66
N LEU A 353 -9.32 -0.14 -16.61
CA LEU A 353 -10.12 -0.45 -15.42
C LEU A 353 -11.15 -1.53 -15.75
N PHE A 354 -11.46 -2.39 -14.77
CA PHE A 354 -12.41 -3.50 -14.99
C PHE A 354 -13.79 -3.02 -15.45
N ALA A 355 -14.26 -1.88 -14.92
CA ALA A 355 -15.57 -1.32 -15.25
C ALA A 355 -15.73 -0.97 -16.74
N GLU A 356 -14.63 -0.73 -17.47
CA GLU A 356 -14.64 -0.48 -18.92
C GLU A 356 -15.14 -1.68 -19.73
N ALA A 357 -15.18 -2.89 -19.14
CA ALA A 357 -15.81 -4.04 -19.77
C ALA A 357 -17.31 -3.79 -20.05
N ALA A 358 -18.02 -3.08 -19.18
CA ALA A 358 -19.43 -2.75 -19.40
C ALA A 358 -19.63 -1.80 -20.59
N ASP A 359 -18.67 -0.92 -20.87
CA ASP A 359 -18.68 -0.07 -22.07
C ASP A 359 -18.58 -0.91 -23.34
N TRP A 360 -17.67 -1.88 -23.36
CA TRP A 360 -17.49 -2.75 -24.50
C TRP A 360 -18.67 -3.72 -24.69
N ALA A 361 -19.27 -4.20 -23.61
CA ALA A 361 -20.49 -5.02 -23.72
C ALA A 361 -21.64 -4.22 -24.33
N ARG A 362 -21.79 -2.94 -23.97
CA ARG A 362 -22.76 -2.03 -24.61
C ARG A 362 -22.45 -1.81 -26.09
N ILE A 363 -21.18 -1.72 -26.48
CA ILE A 363 -20.80 -1.66 -27.89
C ILE A 363 -21.12 -2.97 -28.62
N VAL A 364 -21.00 -4.12 -27.98
CA VAL A 364 -21.28 -5.42 -28.62
C VAL A 364 -22.78 -5.66 -28.78
N GLU A 365 -23.57 -5.54 -27.72
CA GLU A 365 -24.99 -5.93 -27.73
C GLU A 365 -25.99 -4.78 -27.62
N GLY A 366 -25.56 -3.64 -27.08
CA GLY A 366 -26.40 -2.48 -26.82
C GLY A 366 -26.50 -1.48 -27.98
N PRO A 367 -27.36 -0.46 -27.84
CA PRO A 367 -27.56 0.54 -28.86
C PRO A 367 -26.33 1.43 -29.03
N LEU A 368 -25.89 1.60 -30.27
CA LEU A 368 -24.77 2.45 -30.63
C LEU A 368 -25.18 3.42 -31.74
N ALA A 369 -24.91 4.71 -31.56
CA ALA A 369 -24.91 5.65 -32.66
C ALA A 369 -23.58 5.53 -33.42
N PRO A 370 -23.57 5.01 -34.67
CA PRO A 370 -22.34 4.86 -35.44
C PRO A 370 -21.78 6.20 -35.88
N VAL A 371 -20.46 6.28 -36.07
CA VAL A 371 -19.80 7.47 -36.65
C VAL A 371 -19.47 7.16 -38.11
N ILE A 372 -20.21 7.77 -39.03
CA ILE A 372 -20.04 7.61 -40.49
C ILE A 372 -19.33 8.83 -41.06
N GLU A 373 -18.06 8.66 -41.42
CA GLU A 373 -17.26 9.73 -42.03
C GLU A 373 -17.51 9.86 -43.54
N ASP A 374 -17.79 8.74 -44.21
CA ASP A 374 -18.06 8.66 -45.65
C ASP A 374 -19.22 7.67 -45.88
N ALA A 375 -20.34 8.20 -46.37
CA ALA A 375 -21.56 7.44 -46.59
C ALA A 375 -21.45 6.43 -47.73
N ASP A 376 -20.71 6.75 -48.79
CA ASP A 376 -20.53 5.86 -49.94
C ASP A 376 -19.63 4.69 -49.56
N PHE A 377 -18.55 4.97 -48.81
CA PHE A 377 -17.69 3.94 -48.24
C PHE A 377 -18.47 3.01 -47.30
N ALA A 378 -19.27 3.58 -46.39
CA ALA A 378 -20.03 2.79 -45.42
C ALA A 378 -21.11 1.92 -46.08
N ALA A 379 -21.79 2.44 -47.11
CA ALA A 379 -22.74 1.68 -47.91
C ALA A 379 -22.06 0.53 -48.67
N ALA A 380 -20.89 0.76 -49.27
CA ALA A 380 -20.11 -0.29 -49.93
C ALA A 380 -19.64 -1.36 -48.92
N ALA A 381 -19.24 -0.94 -47.72
CA ALA A 381 -18.86 -1.85 -46.65
C ALA A 381 -20.03 -2.71 -46.15
N ALA A 382 -21.22 -2.13 -45.99
CA ALA A 382 -22.44 -2.87 -45.64
C ALA A 382 -22.80 -3.91 -46.71
N ALA A 383 -22.71 -3.54 -47.99
CA ALA A 383 -23.00 -4.44 -49.10
C ALA A 383 -22.01 -5.62 -49.20
N ALA A 384 -20.76 -5.43 -48.75
CA ALA A 384 -19.72 -6.46 -48.77
C ALA A 384 -19.78 -7.44 -47.59
N LEU A 385 -20.68 -7.26 -46.61
CA LEU A 385 -20.75 -8.14 -45.43
C LEU A 385 -21.06 -9.60 -45.82
N PRO A 386 -20.21 -10.57 -45.42
CA PRO A 386 -20.43 -11.97 -45.74
C PRO A 386 -21.64 -12.55 -44.98
N PRO A 387 -22.24 -13.65 -45.47
CA PRO A 387 -23.24 -14.38 -44.70
C PRO A 387 -22.65 -14.96 -43.41
N GLU A 388 -23.51 -15.23 -42.42
CA GLU A 388 -23.15 -15.97 -41.20
C GLU A 388 -23.02 -17.49 -41.48
N PRO A 389 -22.29 -18.26 -40.66
CA PRO A 389 -21.67 -17.90 -39.38
C PRO A 389 -20.40 -17.04 -39.52
N TRP A 390 -20.09 -16.25 -38.48
CA TRP A 390 -18.88 -15.44 -38.42
C TRP A 390 -17.88 -15.97 -37.40
N ASP A 391 -16.60 -15.85 -37.73
CA ASP A 391 -15.46 -16.19 -36.88
C ASP A 391 -14.32 -15.16 -37.07
N GLU A 392 -13.13 -15.44 -36.55
CA GLU A 392 -11.97 -14.54 -36.67
C GLU A 392 -11.51 -14.32 -38.13
N ALA A 393 -11.78 -15.26 -39.04
CA ALA A 393 -11.43 -15.14 -40.45
C ALA A 393 -12.37 -14.19 -41.22
N THR A 394 -13.59 -13.98 -40.71
CA THR A 394 -14.59 -13.06 -41.28
C THR A 394 -14.01 -11.66 -41.52
N TRP A 395 -13.21 -11.14 -40.60
CA TRP A 395 -12.66 -9.79 -40.72
C TRP A 395 -11.73 -9.63 -41.92
N ALA A 396 -10.85 -10.61 -42.18
CA ALA A 396 -9.96 -10.58 -43.33
C ALA A 396 -10.76 -10.68 -44.64
N LEU A 397 -11.69 -11.64 -44.71
CA LEU A 397 -12.56 -11.85 -45.88
C LEU A 397 -13.38 -10.59 -46.21
N TRP A 398 -14.01 -10.00 -45.20
CA TRP A 398 -14.83 -8.81 -45.38
C TRP A 398 -13.99 -7.59 -45.78
N THR A 399 -12.88 -7.32 -45.08
CA THR A 399 -12.06 -6.12 -45.38
C THR A 399 -11.39 -6.19 -46.74
N ASP A 400 -11.03 -7.38 -47.25
CA ASP A 400 -10.56 -7.56 -48.63
C ASP A 400 -11.66 -7.27 -49.66
N ALA A 401 -12.90 -7.68 -49.39
CA ALA A 401 -14.04 -7.35 -50.25
C ALA A 401 -14.33 -5.83 -50.25
N VAL A 402 -14.30 -5.17 -49.08
CA VAL A 402 -14.45 -3.71 -48.98
C VAL A 402 -13.34 -3.00 -49.75
N LYS A 403 -12.10 -3.45 -49.61
CA LYS A 403 -10.94 -2.91 -50.35
C LYS A 403 -11.09 -3.09 -51.86
N ALA A 404 -11.60 -4.21 -52.33
CA ALA A 404 -11.84 -4.44 -53.76
C ALA A 404 -12.94 -3.50 -54.30
N ALA A 405 -13.99 -3.25 -53.51
CA ALA A 405 -15.11 -2.39 -53.89
C ALA A 405 -14.77 -0.89 -53.85
N THR A 406 -13.93 -0.45 -52.90
CA THR A 406 -13.69 0.97 -52.62
C THR A 406 -12.30 1.46 -53.01
N GLY A 407 -11.34 0.54 -53.20
CA GLY A 407 -9.92 0.87 -53.37
C GLY A 407 -9.21 1.33 -52.09
N ALA A 408 -9.91 1.45 -50.96
CA ALA A 408 -9.37 1.94 -49.69
C ALA A 408 -8.33 0.98 -49.09
N LYS A 409 -7.29 1.54 -48.45
CA LYS A 409 -6.19 0.77 -47.83
C LYS A 409 -5.72 1.43 -46.53
N GLY A 410 -5.09 0.63 -45.66
CA GLY A 410 -4.48 1.13 -44.42
C GLY A 410 -5.48 1.89 -43.55
N LYS A 411 -5.10 3.09 -43.06
CA LYS A 411 -5.96 3.91 -42.20
C LYS A 411 -7.31 4.26 -42.86
N ALA A 412 -7.34 4.52 -44.16
CA ALA A 412 -8.56 4.87 -44.89
C ALA A 412 -9.54 3.69 -45.04
N LEU A 413 -9.07 2.45 -44.88
CA LEU A 413 -9.93 1.27 -44.82
C LEU A 413 -10.39 1.00 -43.38
N PHE A 414 -9.46 0.96 -42.42
CA PHE A 414 -9.76 0.43 -41.10
C PHE A 414 -10.38 1.45 -40.13
N MET A 415 -10.02 2.74 -40.22
CA MET A 415 -10.56 3.75 -39.30
C MET A 415 -12.06 3.99 -39.51
N PRO A 416 -12.56 4.18 -40.74
CA PRO A 416 -14.00 4.37 -40.95
C PRO A 416 -14.83 3.14 -40.54
N LEU A 417 -14.33 1.93 -40.80
CA LEU A 417 -14.99 0.70 -40.33
C LEU A 417 -15.04 0.62 -38.81
N ARG A 418 -13.96 1.00 -38.12
CA ARG A 418 -13.94 1.06 -36.66
C ARG A 418 -14.99 2.03 -36.13
N LEU A 419 -14.98 3.26 -36.63
CA LEU A 419 -15.88 4.32 -36.21
C LEU A 419 -17.35 3.95 -36.46
N ALA A 420 -17.64 3.33 -37.60
CA ALA A 420 -18.97 2.81 -37.89
C ALA A 420 -19.37 1.69 -36.89
N LEU A 421 -18.50 0.71 -36.67
CA LEU A 421 -18.84 -0.46 -35.85
C LEU A 421 -18.83 -0.21 -34.34
N THR A 422 -17.99 0.70 -33.84
CA THR A 422 -17.76 0.88 -32.39
C THR A 422 -17.97 2.31 -31.91
N GLY A 423 -18.10 3.29 -32.80
CA GLY A 423 -18.19 4.72 -32.43
C GLY A 423 -16.94 5.28 -31.77
N ARG A 424 -15.83 4.52 -31.74
CA ARG A 424 -14.59 4.88 -31.03
C ARG A 424 -13.38 4.74 -31.96
N PRO A 425 -12.41 5.67 -31.94
CA PRO A 425 -11.22 5.59 -32.82
C PRO A 425 -10.20 4.51 -32.38
N HIS A 426 -10.33 4.00 -31.16
CA HIS A 426 -9.42 3.02 -30.55
C HIS A 426 -10.19 1.94 -29.79
N GLY A 427 -9.51 0.85 -29.44
CA GLY A 427 -10.05 -0.26 -28.64
C GLY A 427 -9.66 -1.63 -29.19
N PRO A 428 -10.37 -2.68 -28.78
CA PRO A 428 -10.10 -4.05 -29.18
C PRO A 428 -9.97 -4.27 -30.67
N GLU A 429 -9.29 -5.36 -31.02
CA GLU A 429 -9.13 -5.80 -32.39
C GLU A 429 -10.51 -6.12 -33.00
N LEU A 430 -10.83 -5.48 -34.12
CA LEU A 430 -12.14 -5.63 -34.74
C LEU A 430 -12.38 -7.05 -35.26
N LYS A 431 -11.32 -7.82 -35.55
CA LYS A 431 -11.45 -9.25 -35.87
C LYS A 431 -12.09 -10.08 -34.76
N ASN A 432 -11.91 -9.68 -33.50
CA ASN A 432 -12.47 -10.38 -32.34
C ASN A 432 -13.83 -9.77 -31.96
N LEU A 433 -14.05 -8.48 -32.21
CA LEU A 433 -15.33 -7.82 -31.92
C LEU A 433 -16.41 -8.08 -32.97
N LEU A 434 -16.05 -8.18 -34.26
CA LEU A 434 -17.02 -8.30 -35.34
C LEU A 434 -17.94 -9.53 -35.18
N PRO A 435 -17.42 -10.74 -34.88
CA PRO A 435 -18.27 -11.91 -34.61
C PRO A 435 -19.22 -11.71 -33.42
N LEU A 436 -18.77 -10.99 -32.38
CA LEU A 436 -19.57 -10.71 -31.19
C LEU A 436 -20.69 -9.69 -31.46
N ILE A 437 -20.43 -8.66 -32.26
CA ILE A 437 -21.44 -7.67 -32.67
C ILE A 437 -22.54 -8.35 -33.49
N GLY A 438 -22.14 -9.26 -34.38
CA GLY A 438 -23.03 -10.02 -35.26
C GLY A 438 -23.47 -9.23 -36.49
N ARG A 439 -23.94 -9.95 -37.52
CA ARG A 439 -24.18 -9.35 -38.85
C ARG A 439 -25.25 -8.29 -38.86
N LYS A 440 -26.35 -8.55 -38.15
CA LYS A 440 -27.49 -7.63 -38.10
C LYS A 440 -27.10 -6.24 -37.59
N ARG A 441 -26.36 -6.19 -36.48
CA ARG A 441 -25.89 -4.94 -35.87
C ARG A 441 -24.84 -4.25 -36.72
N ALA A 442 -23.87 -5.01 -37.25
CA ALA A 442 -22.86 -4.47 -38.13
C ALA A 442 -23.46 -3.80 -39.38
N ASP A 443 -24.43 -4.44 -40.05
CA ASP A 443 -25.13 -3.85 -41.21
C ASP A 443 -25.90 -2.58 -40.83
N ALA A 444 -26.65 -2.61 -39.72
CA ALA A 444 -27.39 -1.44 -39.23
C ALA A 444 -26.45 -0.25 -38.96
N ARG A 445 -25.36 -0.49 -38.24
CA ARG A 445 -24.35 0.52 -37.92
C ARG A 445 -23.67 1.10 -39.15
N LEU A 446 -23.27 0.26 -40.11
CA LEU A 446 -22.68 0.73 -41.38
C LEU A 446 -23.66 1.56 -42.22
N ARG A 447 -24.97 1.33 -42.07
CA ARG A 447 -26.02 2.14 -42.70
C ARG A 447 -26.36 3.42 -41.92
N GLY A 448 -25.65 3.70 -40.82
CA GLY A 448 -25.91 4.87 -39.98
C GLY A 448 -27.12 4.73 -39.06
N LEU A 449 -27.63 3.51 -38.86
CA LEU A 449 -28.78 3.24 -38.01
C LEU A 449 -28.31 2.90 -36.59
N THR A 450 -29.00 3.46 -35.58
CA THR A 450 -28.89 2.99 -34.20
C THR A 450 -29.60 1.64 -34.09
N ASP A 451 -28.90 0.65 -33.57
CA ASP A 451 -29.32 -0.76 -33.50
C ASP A 451 -29.91 -1.20 -32.16
#